data_AF-A0A953WTE9-F1
#
_entry.id   AF-A0A953WTE9-F1
#
_cell.length_a   1.000
_cell.length_b   1.000
_cell.length_c   1.000
_cell.angle_alpha   90.00
_cell.angle_beta   90.00
_cell.angle_gamma   90.00
#
_symmetry.space_group_name_H-M   'P 1'
#
loop_
_entity.id
_entity.type
_entity.pdbx_description
1 polymer ?
#
loop_
_entity_poly.entity_id
_entity_poly.type
_entity_poly.pdbx_seq_one_letter_code
_entity_poly.pdbx_strand_id
1 'polypeptide(L)' 'MPQFNMILLTEAQAAGAEILEHTKGTPLREGGGDETYRCGRCKTVLLVDVAHHDAHGVVIRCGKCGAINTEPHHHHH' A
#
# COMPACT_ATOMS: atom_id res chain seq x y z
N MET A 1 3.33 17.10 -0.25
CA MET A 1 2.83 15.82 -0.79
C MET A 1 2.18 15.03 0.34
N PRO A 2 0.88 14.71 0.26
CA PRO A 2 0.18 13.91 1.26
C PRO A 2 0.79 12.50 1.39
N GLN A 3 0.76 11.97 2.61
CA GLN A 3 1.26 10.62 2.89
C GLN A 3 0.26 9.83 3.71
N PHE A 4 -0.12 8.66 3.22
CA PHE A 4 -1.18 7.84 3.79
C PHE A 4 -0.61 6.57 4.39
N ASN A 5 -1.13 6.17 5.55
CA ASN A 5 -0.87 4.84 6.10
C ASN A 5 -1.96 3.91 5.58
N MET A 6 -1.55 2.84 4.92
CA MET A 6 -2.47 1.85 4.37
C MET A 6 -3.20 1.06 5.46
N ILE A 7 -4.38 0.53 5.11
CA ILE A 7 -5.18 -0.32 5.99
C ILE A 7 -4.52 -1.70 6.08
N LEU A 8 -4.50 -2.30 7.26
CA LEU A 8 -3.97 -3.65 7.45
C LEU A 8 -5.04 -4.69 7.17
N LEU A 9 -4.67 -5.71 6.39
CA LEU A 9 -5.49 -6.89 6.15
C LEU A 9 -4.92 -8.10 6.90
N THR A 10 -5.81 -8.99 7.32
CA THR A 10 -5.47 -10.38 7.67
C THR A 10 -5.32 -11.23 6.42
N GLU A 11 -4.64 -12.37 6.51
CA GLU A 11 -4.50 -13.33 5.40
C GLU A 11 -5.86 -13.78 4.86
N ALA A 12 -6.86 -13.96 5.74
CA ALA A 12 -8.22 -14.34 5.33
C ALA A 12 -8.93 -13.24 4.53
N GLN A 13 -8.71 -11.97 4.86
CA GLN A 13 -9.28 -10.83 4.12
C GLN A 13 -8.58 -10.60 2.77
N ALA A 14 -7.31 -11.00 2.65
CA ALA A 14 -6.55 -10.95 1.40
C ALA A 14 -6.73 -12.20 0.53
N ALA A 15 -7.50 -13.19 1.00
CA ALA A 15 -7.69 -14.45 0.27
C ALA A 15 -8.32 -14.21 -1.10
N GLY A 16 -7.63 -14.64 -2.16
CA GLY A 16 -8.07 -14.47 -3.54
C GLY A 16 -7.70 -13.12 -4.18
N ALA A 17 -7.10 -12.19 -3.42
CA ALA A 17 -6.51 -10.98 -4.00
C ALA A 17 -5.14 -11.28 -4.61
N GLU A 18 -4.76 -10.52 -5.64
CA GLU A 18 -3.38 -10.47 -6.10
C GLU A 18 -2.54 -9.69 -5.09
N ILE A 19 -1.58 -10.37 -4.45
CA ILE A 19 -0.70 -9.75 -3.45
C ILE A 19 0.61 -9.37 -4.12
N LEU A 20 0.89 -8.07 -4.16
CA LEU A 20 2.17 -7.55 -4.61
C LEU A 20 3.20 -7.62 -3.47
N GLU A 21 4.37 -8.20 -3.75
CA GLU A 21 5.43 -8.40 -2.77
C GLU A 21 6.43 -7.22 -2.79
N HIS A 22 6.42 -6.41 -1.74
CA HIS A 22 7.35 -5.29 -1.62
C HIS A 22 8.72 -5.73 -1.06
N THR A 23 9.81 -5.32 -1.68
CA THR A 23 11.18 -5.56 -1.17
C THR A 23 11.62 -4.45 -0.21
N LYS A 24 12.15 -4.80 0.97
CA LYS A 24 12.60 -3.82 1.97
C LYS A 24 13.69 -2.90 1.40
N GLY A 25 13.45 -1.59 1.48
CA GLY A 25 14.44 -0.55 1.13
C GLY A 25 14.17 0.10 -0.23
N THR A 26 13.25 -0.45 -1.01
CA THR A 26 12.84 0.09 -2.33
C THR A 26 11.31 0.16 -2.38
N PRO A 27 10.71 1.30 -2.76
CA PRO A 27 9.28 1.35 -3.04
C PRO A 27 8.91 0.28 -4.08
N LEU A 28 7.72 -0.31 -3.93
CA LEU A 28 7.17 -1.24 -4.91
C LEU A 28 6.92 -0.54 -6.26
N ARG A 29 6.53 0.74 -6.20
CA ARG A 29 6.32 1.61 -7.36
C ARG A 29 6.70 3.03 -7.01
N GLU A 30 7.34 3.69 -7.96
CA GLU A 30 7.49 5.14 -8.03
C GLU A 30 6.72 5.64 -9.24
N GLY A 31 5.83 6.62 -9.04
CA GLY A 31 4.97 7.18 -10.09
C GLY A 31 5.29 8.64 -10.42
N GLY A 32 4.34 9.32 -11.08
CA GLY A 32 4.37 10.77 -11.32
C GLY A 32 3.19 11.54 -10.74
N GLY A 33 2.46 10.94 -9.79
CA GLY A 33 1.40 11.59 -9.02
C GLY A 33 1.94 12.28 -7.76
N ASP A 34 1.04 12.51 -6.81
CA ASP A 34 1.32 13.31 -5.60
C ASP A 34 0.96 12.59 -4.29
N GLU A 35 0.84 11.25 -4.31
CA GLU A 35 0.51 10.48 -3.11
C GLU A 35 1.61 9.47 -2.76
N THR A 36 1.96 9.42 -1.47
CA THR A 36 2.87 8.40 -0.93
C THR A 36 2.11 7.50 0.03
N TYR A 37 2.20 6.20 -0.18
CA TYR A 37 1.55 5.21 0.68
C TYR A 37 2.58 4.43 1.48
N ARG A 38 2.34 4.32 2.78
CA ARG A 38 3.19 3.63 3.74
C ARG A 38 2.45 2.45 4.34
N CYS A 39 3.21 1.44 4.73
CA CYS A 39 2.71 0.31 5.49
C CYS A 39 1.97 0.78 6.74
N GLY A 40 0.75 0.27 6.95
CA GLY A 40 -0.08 0.60 8.11
C GLY A 40 0.59 0.30 9.45
N ARG A 41 1.43 -0.75 9.48
CA ARG A 41 2.11 -1.25 10.69
C ARG A 41 3.44 -0.55 10.95
N CYS A 42 4.42 -0.73 10.06
CA CYS A 42 5.81 -0.31 10.32
C CYS A 42 6.21 1.00 9.64
N LYS A 43 5.28 1.66 8.93
CA LYS A 43 5.45 2.94 8.24
C LYS A 43 6.52 2.97 7.13
N THR A 44 7.01 1.80 6.70
CA THR A 44 7.84 1.70 5.49
C THR A 44 7.06 2.22 4.29
N VAL A 45 7.71 3.06 3.48
CA VAL A 45 7.18 3.55 2.20
C VAL A 45 7.00 2.34 1.27
N LEU A 46 5.79 2.16 0.75
CA LEU A 46 5.44 1.08 -0.16
C LEU A 46 5.24 1.60 -1.58
N LEU A 47 4.61 2.77 -1.73
CA LEU A 47 4.42 3.46 -3.02
C LEU A 47 4.84 4.92 -2.82
N VAL A 48 5.55 5.49 -3.78
CA VAL A 48 5.96 6.90 -3.75
C VAL A 48 5.48 7.60 -5.02
N ASP A 49 5.09 8.86 -4.88
CA ASP A 49 4.68 9.74 -5.98
C ASP A 49 3.66 9.08 -6.93
N VAL A 50 2.70 8.31 -6.42
CA VAL A 50 1.70 7.63 -7.25
C VAL A 50 0.45 8.49 -7.39
N ALA A 51 -0.26 8.36 -8.52
CA ALA A 51 -1.59 8.93 -8.63
C ALA A 51 -2.56 8.11 -7.79
N HIS A 52 -3.58 8.76 -7.23
CA HIS A 52 -4.59 8.10 -6.39
C HIS A 52 -5.17 6.84 -7.05
N HIS A 53 -5.54 6.92 -8.33
CA HIS A 53 -6.10 5.80 -9.09
C HIS A 53 -5.15 4.60 -9.22
N ASP A 54 -3.83 4.81 -9.18
CA ASP A 54 -2.83 3.74 -9.27
C ASP A 54 -2.70 2.96 -7.96
N ALA A 55 -3.16 3.55 -6.84
CA ALA A 55 -3.19 2.91 -5.54
C ALA A 55 -4.52 2.19 -5.28
N HIS A 56 -5.59 2.47 -6.03
CA HIS A 56 -6.90 1.84 -5.80
C HIS A 56 -6.83 0.30 -5.89
N GLY A 57 -7.37 -0.37 -4.87
CA GLY A 57 -7.46 -1.84 -4.83
C GLY A 57 -6.13 -2.58 -4.72
N VAL A 58 -4.99 -1.89 -4.57
CA VAL A 58 -3.69 -2.56 -4.45
C VAL A 58 -3.57 -3.25 -3.10
N VAL A 59 -3.21 -4.54 -3.14
CA VAL A 59 -2.89 -5.32 -1.94
C VAL A 59 -1.39 -5.60 -1.93
N ILE A 60 -0.70 -5.12 -0.89
CA ILE A 60 0.77 -5.17 -0.80
C ILE A 60 1.20 -5.87 0.49
N ARG A 61 2.00 -6.93 0.35
CA ARG A 61 2.72 -7.51 1.48
C ARG A 61 4.03 -6.75 1.69
N CYS A 62 4.18 -6.19 2.89
CA CYS A 62 5.35 -5.39 3.24
C CYS A 62 6.57 -6.27 3.55
N GLY A 63 7.58 -6.32 2.70
CA GLY A 63 8.81 -7.09 2.95
C GLY A 63 9.67 -6.64 4.13
N LYS A 64 9.33 -5.57 4.87
CA LYS A 64 10.00 -5.24 6.14
C LYS A 64 9.37 -5.95 7.34
N CYS A 65 8.05 -6.04 7.40
CA CYS A 65 7.33 -6.49 8.60
C CYS A 65 6.29 -7.59 8.35
N GLY A 66 6.14 -8.03 7.10
CA GLY A 66 5.21 -9.09 6.67
C GLY A 66 3.73 -8.70 6.65
N ALA A 67 3.36 -7.50 7.11
CA ALA A 67 1.97 -7.09 7.13
C ALA A 67 1.39 -6.93 5.71
N ILE A 68 0.15 -7.35 5.50
CA ILE A 68 -0.60 -7.14 4.27
C ILE A 68 -1.36 -5.82 4.38
N ASN A 69 -1.28 -5.00 3.33
CA ASN A 69 -1.79 -3.64 3.30
C ASN A 69 -2.73 -3.47 2.12
N THR A 70 -3.80 -2.69 2.28
CA THR A 70 -4.65 -2.22 1.18
C THR A 70 -4.83 -0.70 1.25
N GLU A 71 -5.09 -0.08 0.10
CA GLU A 71 -5.34 1.35 0.01
C GLU A 71 -6.53 1.75 0.91
N PRO A 72 -6.41 2.87 1.66
CA PRO A 72 -7.50 3.41 2.45
C PRO A 72 -8.55 4.02 1.53
N HIS A 73 -9.45 3.18 1.01
CA HIS A 73 -10.57 3.64 0.17
C HIS A 73 -11.32 4.77 0.89
N HIS A 74 -11.32 5.96 0.30
CA HIS A 74 -12.27 7.01 0.65
C HIS A 74 -13.66 6.53 0.22
N HIS A 75 -14.38 5.85 1.11
CA HIS A 75 -15.82 5.67 0.95
C HIS A 75 -16.47 7.06 1.00
N HIS A 76 -16.72 7.65 -0.17
CA HIS A 76 -17.76 8.66 -0.30
C HIS A 76 -19.09 7.96 0.02
N HIS A 77 -19.58 8.18 1.24
CA HIS A 77 -20.99 7.97 1.57
C HIS A 77 -21.87 8.95 0.81
#